data_AF-A0AAJ1VDH7-F1
#
_entry.id   AF-A0AAJ1VDH7-F1
#
_cell.length_a   1.000
_cell.length_b   1.000
_cell.length_c   1.000
_cell.angle_alpha   90.00
_cell.angle_beta   90.00
_cell.angle_gamma   90.00
#
_symmetry.space_group_name_H-M   'P 1'
#
loop_
_entity.id
_entity.type
_entity.pdbx_description
1 polymer ?
#
loop_
_entity_poly.entity_id
_entity_poly.type
_entity_poly.pdbx_seq_one_letter_code
_entity_poly.pdbx_strand_id
1 'polypeptide(L)'
;MSKINSKESKDQLLETGSYEPVSHAIIRKVFPRIIREAHAYYAEKAKKEGKKRASYLQIRDIVPFYLYVQTYLNNQKGRDVYGTSFRTYKDITEDLCIDAHRIKWLGDILEANGLLTKENVRRGTGRQVKYSPRYFINVSKDGYVVDENGERIIPSLTIYDLPKKG
;
A
#
# COMPACT_ATOMS: atom_id res chain seq x y z
N MET A 1 29.41 -15.97 -18.57
CA MET A 1 28.33 -14.99 -18.33
C MET A 1 28.92 -13.60 -18.33
N SER A 2 28.41 -12.69 -19.16
CA SER A 2 28.80 -11.28 -19.10
C SER A 2 28.42 -10.71 -17.73
N LYS A 3 29.33 -10.00 -17.05
CA LYS A 3 29.00 -9.30 -15.80
C LYS A 3 28.17 -8.09 -16.17
N ILE A 4 26.89 -8.09 -15.81
CA ILE A 4 26.03 -6.90 -15.94
C ILE A 4 26.59 -5.82 -15.01
N ASN A 5 26.98 -4.69 -15.59
CA ASN A 5 27.45 -3.53 -14.83
C ASN A 5 26.25 -2.79 -14.24
N SER A 6 26.05 -2.90 -12.92
CA SER A 6 24.87 -2.34 -12.23
C SER A 6 24.76 -0.82 -12.34
N LYS A 7 25.88 -0.11 -12.49
CA LYS A 7 25.89 1.35 -12.64
C LYS A 7 25.40 1.76 -14.03
N GLU A 8 25.96 1.15 -15.07
CA GLU A 8 25.54 1.40 -16.46
C GLU A 8 24.06 1.05 -16.68
N SER A 9 23.58 -0.07 -16.12
CA SER A 9 22.16 -0.42 -16.20
C SER A 9 21.26 0.59 -15.49
N LYS A 10 21.72 1.18 -14.39
CA LYS A 10 20.99 2.24 -13.69
C LYS A 10 20.96 3.53 -14.50
N ASP A 11 22.10 3.94 -15.06
CA ASP A 11 22.22 5.15 -15.86
C ASP A 11 21.30 5.04 -17.10
N GLN A 12 21.28 3.89 -17.77
CA GLN A 12 20.36 3.60 -18.88
C GLN A 12 18.87 3.68 -18.46
N LEU A 13 18.50 3.19 -17.27
CA LEU A 13 17.13 3.29 -16.77
C LEU A 13 16.72 4.75 -16.52
N LEU A 14 17.63 5.56 -16.00
CA LEU A 14 17.41 6.99 -15.75
C LEU A 14 17.25 7.77 -17.06
N GLU A 15 18.02 7.42 -18.09
CA GLU A 15 17.95 8.02 -19.42
C GLU A 15 16.67 7.66 -20.19
N THR A 16 16.24 6.39 -20.10
CA THR A 16 15.07 5.87 -20.82
C THR A 16 13.73 6.20 -20.15
N GLY A 17 13.76 6.87 -18.98
CA GLY A 17 12.57 7.43 -18.33
C GLY A 17 11.58 6.42 -17.77
N SER A 18 11.99 5.15 -17.59
CA SER A 18 11.14 4.07 -17.09
C SER A 18 11.19 3.91 -15.56
N TYR A 19 11.48 4.99 -14.82
CA TYR A 19 11.63 4.97 -13.37
C TYR A 19 10.58 5.84 -12.67
N GLU A 20 10.00 5.31 -11.59
CA GLU A 20 9.16 6.05 -10.65
C GLU A 20 9.82 5.95 -9.26
N PRO A 21 10.12 7.08 -8.58
CA PRO A 21 10.78 7.04 -7.29
C PRO A 21 9.83 6.59 -6.17
N VAL A 22 10.16 5.48 -5.51
CA VAL A 22 9.49 5.06 -4.27
C VAL A 22 10.28 5.55 -3.06
N SER A 23 9.60 6.22 -2.12
CA SER A 23 10.25 6.71 -0.90
C SER A 23 10.82 5.56 -0.06
N HIS A 24 12.15 5.61 0.16
CA HIS A 24 12.84 4.67 1.05
C HIS A 24 12.28 4.69 2.47
N ALA A 25 11.76 5.82 2.95
CA ALA A 25 11.23 5.92 4.30
C ALA A 25 9.97 5.05 4.48
N ILE A 26 9.13 4.95 3.45
CA ILE A 26 7.95 4.07 3.45
C ILE A 26 8.39 2.61 3.61
N ILE A 27 9.33 2.18 2.76
CA ILE A 27 9.83 0.80 2.75
C ILE A 27 10.59 0.44 4.03
N ARG A 28 11.45 1.34 4.52
CA ARG A 28 12.36 1.06 5.65
C ARG A 28 11.73 1.29 7.02
N LYS A 29 10.69 2.12 7.12
CA LYS A 29 10.11 2.51 8.42
C LYS A 29 8.61 2.25 8.50
N VAL A 30 7.83 2.76 7.54
CA VAL A 30 6.36 2.71 7.62
C VAL A 30 5.84 1.28 7.52
N PHE A 31 6.20 0.53 6.47
CA PHE A 31 5.74 -0.86 6.32
C PHE A 31 6.21 -1.78 7.46
N PRO A 32 7.49 -1.75 7.88
CA PRO A 32 7.91 -2.54 9.04
C PRO A 32 7.12 -2.19 10.31
N ARG A 33 6.79 -0.92 10.53
CA ARG A 33 5.96 -0.51 11.67
C ARG A 33 4.55 -1.07 11.57
N ILE A 34 3.86 -0.89 10.44
CA ILE A 34 2.49 -1.41 10.21
C ILE A 34 2.44 -2.94 10.40
N ILE A 35 3.42 -3.66 9.84
CA ILE A 35 3.47 -5.12 9.96
C ILE A 35 3.64 -5.53 11.43
N ARG A 36 4.57 -4.91 12.18
CA ARG A 36 4.75 -5.21 13.60
C ARG A 36 3.50 -4.89 14.42
N GLU A 37 2.86 -3.76 14.15
CA GLU A 37 1.65 -3.30 14.84
C GLU A 37 0.49 -4.29 14.61
N ALA A 38 0.26 -4.72 13.37
CA ALA A 38 -0.74 -5.74 13.06
C ALA A 38 -0.46 -7.08 13.75
N HIS A 39 0.79 -7.55 13.74
CA HIS A 39 1.18 -8.77 14.43
C HIS A 39 0.95 -8.67 15.95
N ALA A 40 1.32 -7.56 16.58
CA ALA A 40 1.05 -7.32 17.99
C ALA A 40 -0.45 -7.32 18.29
N TYR A 41 -1.24 -6.65 17.44
CA TYR A 41 -2.70 -6.64 17.55
C TYR A 41 -3.30 -8.05 17.49
N TYR A 42 -2.90 -8.88 16.52
CA TYR A 42 -3.39 -10.27 16.42
C TYR A 42 -2.98 -11.13 17.62
N ALA A 43 -1.78 -10.95 18.15
CA ALA A 43 -1.32 -11.63 19.35
C ALA A 43 -2.19 -11.27 20.57
N GLU A 44 -2.46 -9.99 20.79
CA GLU A 44 -3.30 -9.53 21.89
C GLU A 44 -4.76 -9.96 21.73
N LYS A 45 -5.30 -9.89 20.52
CA LYS A 45 -6.66 -10.37 20.23
C LYS A 45 -6.81 -11.86 20.52
N ALA A 46 -5.84 -12.67 20.09
CA ALA A 46 -5.86 -14.12 20.35
C ALA A 46 -5.81 -14.45 21.84
N LYS A 47 -5.01 -13.72 22.64
CA LYS A 47 -4.98 -13.87 24.11
C LYS A 47 -6.35 -13.59 24.73
N LYS A 48 -6.98 -12.49 24.34
CA LYS A 48 -8.32 -12.10 24.82
C LYS A 48 -9.39 -13.13 24.46
N GLU A 49 -9.25 -13.79 23.31
CA GLU A 49 -10.14 -14.85 22.84
C GLU A 49 -9.78 -16.25 23.40
N GLY A 50 -8.79 -16.36 24.30
CA GLY A 50 -8.38 -17.65 24.88
C GLY A 50 -7.70 -18.60 23.89
N LYS A 51 -7.21 -18.10 22.75
CA LYS A 51 -6.57 -18.91 21.71
C LYS A 51 -5.09 -19.16 22.03
N LYS A 52 -4.64 -20.41 21.87
CA LYS A 52 -3.22 -20.80 22.07
C LYS A 52 -2.26 -20.12 21.10
N ARG A 53 -2.72 -19.73 19.91
CA ARG A 53 -1.92 -19.07 18.86
C ARG A 53 -2.75 -18.04 18.11
N ALA A 54 -2.11 -16.95 17.71
CA ALA A 54 -2.72 -15.95 16.84
C ALA A 54 -2.79 -16.44 15.39
N SER A 55 -3.91 -16.11 14.73
CA SER A 55 -4.03 -16.25 13.28
C SER A 55 -3.50 -14.97 12.65
N TYR A 56 -2.28 -15.03 12.11
CA TYR A 56 -1.68 -13.91 11.42
C TYR A 56 -2.20 -13.85 9.99
N LEU A 57 -2.97 -12.80 9.69
CA LEU A 57 -3.27 -12.46 8.31
C LEU A 57 -1.98 -12.07 7.60
N GLN A 58 -1.90 -12.28 6.28
CA GLN A 58 -0.71 -11.95 5.48
C GLN A 58 -0.58 -10.43 5.27
N ILE A 59 -0.46 -9.66 6.35
CA ILE A 59 -0.37 -8.20 6.35
C ILE A 59 0.79 -7.69 5.49
N ARG A 60 1.84 -8.50 5.31
CA ARG A 60 2.99 -8.21 4.42
C ARG A 60 2.57 -7.90 2.97
N ASP A 61 1.41 -8.37 2.54
CA ASP A 61 0.89 -8.12 1.18
C ASP A 61 0.57 -6.64 0.94
N ILE A 62 0.53 -5.82 2.00
CA ILE A 62 0.41 -4.37 1.90
C ILE A 62 1.56 -3.73 1.08
N VAL A 63 2.75 -4.33 1.12
CA VAL A 63 3.94 -3.84 0.42
C VAL A 63 3.83 -4.04 -1.10
N PRO A 64 3.69 -5.29 -1.61
CA PRO A 64 3.52 -5.50 -3.05
C PRO A 64 2.24 -4.82 -3.56
N PHE A 65 1.17 -4.77 -2.77
CA PHE A 65 -0.04 -4.06 -3.17
C PHE A 65 0.20 -2.55 -3.38
N TYR A 66 0.89 -1.87 -2.44
CA TYR A 66 1.22 -0.45 -2.60
C TYR A 66 2.13 -0.19 -3.81
N LEU A 67 3.17 -1.01 -3.99
CA LEU A 67 4.09 -0.88 -5.13
C LEU A 67 3.36 -1.11 -6.45
N TYR A 68 2.48 -2.11 -6.51
CA TYR A 68 1.64 -2.37 -7.67
C TYR A 68 0.76 -1.16 -7.99
N VAL A 69 0.08 -0.57 -7.00
CA VAL A 69 -0.70 0.65 -7.23
C VAL A 69 0.17 1.78 -7.82
N GLN A 70 1.39 1.96 -7.33
CA GLN A 70 2.33 2.98 -7.84
C GLN A 70 2.79 2.74 -9.28
N THR A 71 2.99 1.49 -9.70
CA THR A 71 3.48 1.19 -11.06
C THR A 71 2.41 1.34 -12.13
N TYR A 72 1.13 1.39 -11.75
CA TYR A 72 -0.01 1.51 -12.68
C TYR A 72 -0.69 2.88 -12.64
N LEU A 73 0.05 3.93 -12.27
CA LEU A 73 -0.47 5.30 -12.26
C LEU A 73 -0.64 5.83 -13.69
N ASN A 74 -1.73 6.58 -13.91
CA ASN A 74 -1.95 7.26 -15.17
C ASN A 74 -1.00 8.45 -15.33
N ASN A 75 -0.10 8.38 -16.31
CA ASN A 75 0.91 9.42 -16.56
C ASN A 75 0.48 10.50 -17.56
N GLN A 76 -0.80 10.51 -17.97
CA GLN A 76 -1.35 11.49 -18.90
C GLN A 76 -1.62 12.82 -18.19
N LYS A 77 -0.63 13.72 -18.21
CA LYS A 77 -0.73 15.08 -17.68
C LYS A 77 -1.95 15.81 -18.29
N GLY A 78 -2.68 16.57 -17.46
CA GLY A 78 -3.86 17.34 -17.88
C GLY A 78 -5.19 16.60 -17.82
N ARG A 79 -5.21 15.32 -17.43
CA ARG A 79 -6.45 14.60 -17.09
C ARG A 79 -6.69 14.59 -15.59
N ASP A 80 -7.97 14.53 -15.20
CA ASP A 80 -8.46 14.36 -13.82
C ASP A 80 -7.99 13.06 -13.14
N VAL A 81 -7.52 12.10 -13.96
CA VAL A 81 -6.98 10.81 -13.54
C VAL A 81 -5.46 10.79 -13.39
N TYR A 82 -4.76 11.88 -13.72
CA TYR A 82 -3.29 11.92 -13.62
C TYR A 82 -2.81 11.58 -12.21
N GLY A 83 -1.81 10.70 -12.11
CA GLY A 83 -1.25 10.26 -10.82
C GLY A 83 -2.15 9.30 -10.04
N THR A 84 -3.13 8.66 -10.70
CA THR A 84 -4.05 7.72 -10.05
C THR A 84 -4.14 6.38 -10.77
N SER A 85 -4.43 5.32 -10.02
CA SER A 85 -4.53 3.94 -10.49
C SER A 85 -5.97 3.44 -10.37
N PHE A 86 -6.42 2.70 -11.38
CA PHE A 86 -7.76 2.11 -11.46
C PHE A 86 -7.73 0.58 -11.60
N ARG A 87 -6.67 -0.06 -11.06
CA ARG A 87 -6.53 -1.52 -11.17
C ARG A 87 -7.71 -2.22 -10.52
N THR A 88 -8.30 -3.16 -11.26
CA THR A 88 -9.48 -3.87 -10.81
C THR A 88 -9.10 -4.92 -9.77
N TYR A 89 -10.07 -5.39 -8.97
CA TYR A 89 -9.80 -6.48 -8.03
C TYR A 89 -9.38 -7.75 -8.74
N LYS A 90 -9.89 -7.98 -9.96
CA LYS A 90 -9.48 -9.09 -10.82
C LYS A 90 -7.99 -9.00 -11.13
N ASP A 91 -7.54 -7.86 -11.69
CA ASP A 91 -6.13 -7.61 -12.00
C ASP A 91 -5.21 -7.87 -10.80
N ILE A 92 -5.57 -7.30 -9.65
CA ILE A 92 -4.76 -7.40 -8.43
C ILE A 92 -4.73 -8.85 -7.91
N THR A 93 -5.86 -9.57 -8.01
CA THR A 93 -5.93 -10.98 -7.60
C THR A 93 -5.07 -11.85 -8.51
N GLU A 94 -5.14 -11.64 -9.82
CA GLU A 94 -4.39 -12.41 -10.82
C GLU A 94 -2.88 -12.14 -10.72
N ASP A 95 -2.47 -10.89 -10.53
CA ASP A 95 -1.05 -10.52 -10.53
C ASP A 95 -0.36 -10.74 -9.17
N LEU A 96 -1.07 -10.53 -8.05
CA LEU A 96 -0.48 -10.60 -6.70
C LEU A 96 -0.94 -11.81 -5.89
N CYS A 97 -1.87 -12.62 -6.40
CA CYS A 97 -2.48 -13.74 -5.68
C CYS A 97 -3.11 -13.32 -4.34
N ILE A 98 -3.67 -12.10 -4.27
CA ILE A 98 -4.35 -11.57 -3.08
C ILE A 98 -5.85 -11.75 -3.25
N ASP A 99 -6.51 -12.41 -2.30
CA ASP A 99 -7.97 -12.55 -2.33
C ASP A 99 -8.70 -11.20 -2.41
N ALA A 100 -9.73 -11.11 -3.25
CA ALA A 100 -10.49 -9.88 -3.48
C ALA A 100 -11.02 -9.20 -2.20
N HIS A 101 -11.46 -9.99 -1.22
CA HIS A 101 -11.95 -9.45 0.06
C HIS A 101 -10.85 -8.78 0.90
N ARG A 102 -9.58 -9.18 0.70
CA ARG A 102 -8.42 -8.59 1.37
C ARG A 102 -7.94 -7.31 0.68
N ILE A 103 -8.17 -7.14 -0.62
CA ILE A 103 -7.75 -5.94 -1.37
C ILE A 103 -8.36 -4.69 -0.74
N LYS A 104 -9.68 -4.70 -0.50
CA LYS A 104 -10.36 -3.57 0.16
C LYS A 104 -9.69 -3.23 1.50
N TRP A 105 -9.48 -4.26 2.32
CA TRP A 105 -8.90 -4.16 3.65
C TRP A 105 -7.47 -3.62 3.64
N LEU A 106 -6.60 -4.12 2.74
CA LEU A 106 -5.25 -3.60 2.57
C LEU A 106 -5.27 -2.14 2.13
N GLY A 107 -6.20 -1.78 1.23
CA GLY A 107 -6.43 -0.39 0.85
C GLY A 107 -6.89 0.49 2.01
N ASP A 108 -7.79 -0.02 2.86
CA ASP A 108 -8.28 0.69 4.06
C ASP A 108 -7.10 0.95 5.03
N ILE A 109 -6.18 -0.01 5.20
CA ILE A 109 -4.98 0.16 6.04
C ILE A 109 -4.03 1.21 5.44
N LEU A 110 -3.77 1.17 4.13
CA LEU A 110 -2.90 2.15 3.47
C LEU A 110 -3.45 3.58 3.60
N GLU A 111 -4.75 3.73 3.43
CA GLU A 111 -5.45 5.01 3.58
C GLU A 111 -5.43 5.52 5.02
N ALA A 112 -5.74 4.67 6.00
CA ALA A 112 -5.70 5.03 7.42
C ALA A 112 -4.28 5.39 7.91
N ASN A 113 -3.23 4.90 7.24
CA ASN A 113 -1.84 5.26 7.49
C ASN A 113 -1.37 6.46 6.65
N GLY A 114 -2.24 7.09 5.87
CA GLY A 114 -1.92 8.27 5.08
C GLY A 114 -0.95 8.01 3.92
N LEU A 115 -0.94 6.80 3.35
CA LEU A 115 -0.07 6.43 2.22
C LEU A 115 -0.72 6.64 0.85
N LEU A 116 -2.05 6.57 0.79
CA LEU A 116 -2.85 6.83 -0.40
C LEU A 116 -4.27 7.27 0.00
N THR A 117 -5.04 7.78 -0.95
CA THR A 117 -6.49 7.93 -0.80
C THR A 117 -7.22 7.00 -1.77
N LYS A 118 -8.46 6.66 -1.41
CA LYS A 118 -9.33 5.81 -2.23
C LYS A 118 -10.65 6.49 -2.51
N GLU A 119 -11.12 6.36 -3.74
CA GLU A 119 -12.41 6.87 -4.16
C GLU A 119 -13.16 5.79 -4.95
N ASN A 120 -14.39 5.49 -4.55
CA ASN A 120 -15.25 4.61 -5.36
C ASN A 120 -15.83 5.43 -6.52
N VAL A 121 -15.41 5.10 -7.73
CA VAL A 121 -15.90 5.76 -8.94
C VAL A 121 -16.81 4.82 -9.73
N ARG A 122 -17.81 5.39 -10.39
CA ARG A 122 -18.62 4.67 -11.37
C ARG A 122 -18.06 4.94 -12.76
N ARG A 123 -17.61 3.89 -13.45
CA ARG A 123 -17.19 3.97 -14.87
C ARG A 123 -17.98 2.94 -15.67
N GLY A 124 -18.87 3.41 -16.53
CA GLY A 124 -19.81 2.56 -17.27
C GLY A 124 -20.77 1.80 -16.33
N THR A 125 -20.88 0.49 -16.52
CA THR A 125 -21.72 -0.40 -15.71
C THR A 125 -21.05 -0.89 -14.43
N GLY A 126 -19.74 -0.66 -14.25
CA GLY A 126 -18.94 -1.16 -13.13
C GLY A 126 -18.64 -0.11 -12.05
N ARG A 127 -18.39 -0.59 -10.84
CA ARG A 127 -17.73 0.18 -9.77
C ARG A 127 -16.23 -0.11 -9.82
N GLN A 128 -15.41 0.93 -9.78
CA GLN A 128 -13.96 0.83 -9.69
C GLN A 128 -13.46 1.63 -8.48
N VAL A 129 -12.33 1.22 -7.93
CA VAL A 129 -11.64 1.98 -6.89
C VAL A 129 -10.50 2.75 -7.55
N LYS A 130 -10.54 4.07 -7.41
CA LYS A 130 -9.45 4.98 -7.76
C LYS A 130 -8.51 5.05 -6.57
N TYR A 131 -7.25 4.67 -6.76
CA TYR A 131 -6.20 4.82 -5.76
C TYR A 131 -5.30 5.99 -6.13
N SER A 132 -5.04 6.88 -5.18
CA SER A 132 -4.15 8.03 -5.37
C SER A 132 -3.03 8.00 -4.32
N PRO A 133 -1.83 7.46 -4.66
CA PRO A 133 -0.69 7.45 -3.76
C PRO A 133 -0.25 8.87 -3.37
N ARG A 134 0.22 9.01 -2.12
CA ARG A 134 0.89 10.24 -1.70
C ARG A 134 2.37 10.15 -2.04
N TYR A 135 2.86 11.10 -2.83
CA TYR A 135 4.23 11.11 -3.33
C TYR A 135 5.22 11.68 -2.32
N PHE A 136 4.88 12.83 -1.71
CA PHE A 136 5.69 13.43 -0.66
C PHE A 136 5.12 13.04 0.70
N ILE A 137 5.86 12.22 1.43
CA ILE A 137 5.47 11.71 2.75
C ILE A 137 6.60 11.99 3.73
N ASN A 138 6.32 12.89 4.68
CA ASN A 138 7.17 13.05 5.85
C ASN A 138 6.94 11.86 6.78
N VAL A 139 8.01 11.24 7.24
CA VAL A 139 7.95 10.04 8.08
C VAL A 139 8.74 10.29 9.36
N SER A 140 8.08 10.10 10.50
CA SER A 140 8.69 10.20 11.82
C SER A 140 9.79 9.14 12.03
N LYS A 141 10.60 9.30 13.08
CA LYS A 141 11.68 8.33 13.40
C LYS A 141 11.15 6.91 13.61
N ASP A 142 9.97 6.78 14.20
CA ASP A 142 9.29 5.52 14.51
C ASP A 142 8.37 5.00 13.40
N GLY A 143 8.29 5.68 12.24
CA GLY A 143 7.63 5.15 11.05
C GLY A 143 6.15 5.49 10.90
N TYR A 144 5.68 6.57 11.53
CA TYR A 144 4.38 7.17 11.25
C TYR A 144 4.49 8.21 10.15
N VAL A 145 3.45 8.31 9.31
CA VAL A 145 3.32 9.42 8.39
C VAL A 145 3.00 10.68 9.19
N VAL A 146 3.61 11.78 8.80
CA VAL A 146 3.41 13.10 9.39
C VAL A 146 2.58 13.94 8.40
N ASP A 147 1.55 14.59 8.89
CA ASP A 147 0.69 15.46 8.11
C ASP A 147 1.30 16.85 7.89
N GLU A 148 0.52 17.76 7.31
CA GLU A 148 0.94 19.13 7.00
C GLU A 148 1.17 20.00 8.24
N ASN A 149 0.57 19.63 9.38
CA ASN A 149 0.71 20.32 10.65
C ASN A 149 1.88 19.79 11.49
N GLY A 150 2.58 18.75 11.01
CA GLY A 150 3.63 18.09 11.77
C GLY A 150 3.10 17.01 12.73
N GLU A 151 1.82 16.68 12.67
CA GLU A 151 1.20 15.67 13.53
C GLU A 151 1.27 14.28 12.91
N ARG A 152 1.31 13.25 13.77
CA ARG A 152 1.37 11.86 13.33
C ARG A 152 -0.01 11.37 12.93
N ILE A 153 -0.11 10.76 11.76
CA ILE A 153 -1.29 9.99 11.35
C ILE A 153 -1.23 8.62 12.03
N ILE A 154 -2.04 8.45 13.08
CA ILE A 154 -2.13 7.21 13.86
C ILE A 154 -3.47 6.54 13.57
N PRO A 155 -3.50 5.38 12.88
CA PRO A 155 -4.74 4.67 12.62
C PRO A 155 -5.31 4.03 13.89
N SER A 156 -6.64 3.83 13.94
CA SER A 156 -7.23 2.95 14.95
C SER A 156 -6.75 1.51 14.76
N LEU A 157 -6.34 0.84 15.84
CA LEU A 157 -5.86 -0.55 15.78
C LEU A 157 -6.91 -1.55 15.25
N THR A 158 -8.20 -1.23 15.37
CA THR A 158 -9.28 -2.04 14.81
C THR A 158 -9.24 -2.13 13.28
N ILE A 159 -8.44 -1.30 12.61
CA ILE A 159 -8.23 -1.39 11.15
C ILE A 159 -7.65 -2.76 10.73
N TYR A 160 -7.00 -3.48 11.65
CA TYR A 160 -6.45 -4.80 11.38
C TYR A 160 -7.48 -5.92 11.44
N ASP A 161 -8.71 -5.64 11.87
CA ASP A 161 -9.81 -6.59 11.76
C ASP A 161 -10.18 -6.79 10.29
N LEU A 162 -10.19 -8.05 9.85
CA LEU A 162 -10.64 -8.37 8.52
C LEU A 162 -12.14 -8.03 8.40
N PRO A 163 -12.57 -7.36 7.31
CA PRO A 163 -13.99 -7.14 7.06
C PRO A 163 -14.73 -8.48 7.06
N LYS A 164 -15.90 -8.53 7.72
CA LYS A 164 -16.79 -9.70 7.60
C LYS A 164 -17.12 -9.87 6.11
N LYS A 165 -17.05 -11.11 5.59
CA LYS A 165 -17.56 -11.41 4.25
C LYS A 165 -19.05 -11.06 4.25
N GLY A 166 -19.42 -10.05 3.46
CA GLY A 166 -20.82 -9.73 3.15
C GLY A 166 -21.34 -10.63 2.06
#